data_AF-A0A662U833-F1
#
_entry.id   AF-A0A662U833-F1
#
_cell.length_a   1.000
_cell.length_b   1.000
_cell.length_c   1.000
_cell.angle_alpha   90.00
_cell.angle_beta   90.00
_cell.angle_gamma   90.00
#
_symmetry.space_group_name_H-M   'P 1'
#
loop_
_entity.id
_entity.type
_entity.pdbx_description
1 polymer ?
#
loop_
_entity_poly.entity_id
_entity_poly.type
_entity_poly.pdbx_seq_one_letter_code
_entity_poly.pdbx_strand_id
1 'polypeptide(L)'
;MKPDSETYGNVHYFYAKKEVAGFRVNVFIESEWISAGFYPISKNSYGAHVGAFQRGKKYYVWMKVRYRYEKWHVWGRCDRERFDYYEEYVYIKNFYPNTMSGGSLPPSGARMPPIDSWKYEGKYASTSDDYPYYMKYEDNWGSNKFAVDTLKFISVLRALGKISEKAANKAFAIGLFISVNFMYENVEAFSFSIVLYSDPGISHRVYYGRSYDLQWAPVIYFKTYLAS
;
A
#
# COMPACT_ATOMS: atom_id res chain seq x y z
N MET A 1 8.80 -6.80 3.83
CA MET A 1 9.74 -6.86 4.98
C MET A 1 11.17 -6.76 4.47
N LYS A 2 12.03 -6.00 5.17
CA LYS A 2 13.50 -6.02 5.02
C LYS A 2 14.10 -6.27 6.42
N PRO A 3 14.35 -7.54 6.77
CA PRO A 3 14.92 -7.89 8.07
C PRO A 3 16.39 -7.51 8.19
N ASP A 4 16.87 -7.33 9.42
CA ASP A 4 18.28 -7.44 9.79
C ASP A 4 18.78 -8.90 9.66
N SER A 5 20.07 -9.12 9.89
CA SER A 5 20.70 -10.43 9.67
C SER A 5 20.18 -11.53 10.56
N GLU A 6 19.51 -11.25 11.68
CA GLU A 6 19.09 -12.26 12.66
C GLU A 6 17.57 -12.47 12.67
N THR A 7 16.81 -11.52 12.12
CA THR A 7 15.36 -11.61 12.04
C THR A 7 14.91 -12.61 10.99
N TYR A 8 14.04 -13.54 11.39
CA TYR A 8 13.23 -14.39 10.52
C TYR A 8 11.76 -14.32 10.95
N GLY A 9 10.85 -14.95 10.20
CA GLY A 9 9.47 -15.08 10.68
C GLY A 9 8.42 -15.30 9.63
N ASN A 10 7.21 -14.89 9.95
CA ASN A 10 6.02 -15.20 9.17
C ASN A 10 5.22 -13.94 8.82
N VAL A 11 4.58 -13.98 7.66
CA VAL A 11 3.59 -12.98 7.26
C VAL A 11 2.30 -13.67 6.87
N HIS A 12 1.19 -13.02 7.19
CA HIS A 12 -0.13 -13.39 6.74
C HIS A 12 -0.79 -12.18 6.09
N TYR A 13 -1.43 -12.40 4.96
CA TYR A 13 -2.24 -11.39 4.28
C TYR A 13 -3.46 -12.07 3.69
N PHE A 14 -4.65 -11.57 3.97
CA PHE A 14 -5.86 -12.11 3.39
C PHE A 14 -6.88 -11.02 3.06
N TYR A 15 -7.83 -11.41 2.21
CA TYR A 15 -9.03 -10.66 1.92
C TYR A 15 -10.27 -11.48 2.28
N ALA A 16 -11.16 -10.90 3.07
CA ALA A 16 -12.42 -11.50 3.48
C ALA A 16 -13.46 -11.44 2.33
N LYS A 17 -13.99 -12.60 1.95
CA LYS A 17 -14.94 -12.73 0.85
C LYS A 17 -16.21 -11.91 1.12
N LYS A 18 -16.67 -11.16 0.12
CA LYS A 18 -17.81 -10.24 0.13
C LYS A 18 -17.62 -8.93 0.90
N GLU A 19 -16.48 -8.72 1.54
CA GLU A 19 -16.21 -7.47 2.26
C GLU A 19 -15.83 -6.32 1.34
N VAL A 20 -16.18 -5.10 1.75
CA VAL A 20 -16.00 -3.90 0.92
C VAL A 20 -14.67 -3.23 1.24
N ALA A 21 -13.83 -3.07 0.22
CA ALA A 21 -12.65 -2.22 0.29
C ALA A 21 -12.84 -0.97 -0.58
N GLY A 22 -12.54 0.20 -0.04
CA GLY A 22 -12.54 1.47 -0.75
C GLY A 22 -11.18 1.79 -1.34
N PHE A 23 -11.10 2.02 -2.65
CA PHE A 23 -9.87 2.45 -3.31
C PHE A 23 -9.95 3.94 -3.63
N ARG A 24 -9.02 4.75 -3.12
CA ARG A 24 -9.03 6.19 -3.36
C ARG A 24 -9.00 6.50 -4.86
N VAL A 25 -9.87 7.41 -5.28
CA VAL A 25 -9.88 7.99 -6.61
C VAL A 25 -9.07 9.26 -6.59
N ASN A 26 -7.91 9.26 -7.25
CA ASN A 26 -7.11 10.47 -7.42
C ASN A 26 -7.54 11.15 -8.72
N VAL A 27 -7.78 12.46 -8.68
CA VAL A 27 -8.05 13.27 -9.86
C VAL A 27 -7.04 14.40 -9.94
N PHE A 28 -6.47 14.62 -11.12
CA PHE A 28 -5.65 15.78 -11.41
C PHE A 28 -6.52 16.84 -12.10
N ILE A 29 -6.58 18.03 -11.50
CA ILE A 29 -7.28 19.18 -12.05
C ILE A 29 -6.26 20.29 -12.17
N GLU A 30 -6.00 20.72 -13.41
CA GLU A 30 -5.10 21.80 -13.82
C GLU A 30 -3.66 21.72 -13.31
N SER A 31 -3.41 21.74 -12.00
CA SER A 31 -2.08 21.81 -11.37
C SER A 31 -1.86 20.84 -10.20
N GLU A 32 -2.92 20.23 -9.69
CA GLU A 32 -2.86 19.46 -8.44
C GLU A 32 -3.63 18.15 -8.52
N TRP A 33 -3.13 17.17 -7.75
CA TRP A 33 -3.85 15.94 -7.48
C TRP A 33 -4.68 16.13 -6.23
N ILE A 34 -5.95 15.76 -6.29
CA ILE A 34 -6.86 15.75 -5.15
C ILE A 34 -7.54 14.39 -5.02
N SER A 35 -8.16 14.15 -3.87
CA SER A 35 -8.97 12.96 -3.62
C SER A 35 -10.43 13.23 -4.02
N ALA A 36 -10.92 12.53 -5.06
CA ALA A 36 -12.32 12.56 -5.48
C ALA A 36 -13.22 11.58 -4.68
N GLY A 37 -12.70 11.01 -3.59
CA GLY A 37 -13.38 10.04 -2.76
C GLY A 37 -12.83 8.62 -2.91
N PHE A 38 -13.63 7.62 -2.56
CA PHE A 38 -13.26 6.21 -2.62
C PHE A 38 -14.23 5.45 -3.54
N TYR A 39 -13.67 4.58 -4.37
CA TYR A 39 -14.42 3.65 -5.20
C TYR A 39 -14.56 2.31 -4.44
N PRO A 40 -15.75 1.98 -3.91
CA PRO A 40 -15.97 0.77 -3.14
C PRO A 40 -16.01 -0.46 -4.07
N ILE A 41 -15.27 -1.49 -3.71
CA ILE A 41 -15.25 -2.76 -4.44
C ILE A 41 -15.36 -3.91 -3.44
N SER A 42 -16.29 -4.83 -3.71
CA SER A 42 -16.38 -6.13 -3.05
C SER A 42 -16.08 -7.26 -4.06
N LYS A 43 -15.65 -8.41 -3.54
CA LYS A 43 -15.34 -9.62 -4.30
C LYS A 43 -15.96 -10.83 -3.67
N ASN A 44 -16.67 -11.61 -4.48
CA ASN A 44 -17.18 -12.93 -4.08
C ASN A 44 -16.07 -14.03 -4.10
N SER A 45 -14.80 -13.65 -4.06
CA SER A 45 -13.66 -14.54 -4.02
C SER A 45 -12.83 -14.29 -2.77
N TYR A 46 -12.44 -15.36 -2.10
CA TYR A 46 -11.46 -15.31 -1.02
C TYR A 46 -10.04 -15.26 -1.60
N GLY A 47 -9.09 -14.73 -0.82
CA GLY A 47 -7.68 -14.78 -1.12
C GLY A 47 -6.88 -14.72 0.17
N ALA A 48 -5.86 -15.56 0.29
CA ALA A 48 -4.92 -15.50 1.39
C ALA A 48 -3.54 -15.94 0.96
N HIS A 49 -2.55 -15.40 1.64
CA HIS A 49 -1.17 -15.79 1.54
C HIS A 49 -0.59 -15.91 2.95
N VAL A 50 -0.06 -17.09 3.26
CA VAL A 50 0.75 -17.34 4.45
C VAL A 50 2.15 -17.65 3.97
N GLY A 51 3.15 -16.99 4.55
CA GLY A 51 4.53 -17.12 4.11
C GLY A 51 5.52 -17.02 5.24
N ALA A 52 6.49 -17.94 5.26
CA ALA A 52 7.67 -17.84 6.10
C ALA A 52 8.83 -17.21 5.32
N PHE A 53 9.67 -16.44 6.00
CA PHE A 53 10.91 -15.92 5.45
C PHE A 53 12.10 -16.28 6.33
N GLN A 54 13.18 -16.66 5.67
CA GLN A 54 14.42 -17.02 6.31
C GLN A 54 15.14 -15.79 6.88
N ARG A 55 16.03 -16.08 7.82
CA ARG A 55 16.91 -15.11 8.47
C ARG A 55 17.60 -14.18 7.48
N GLY A 56 17.45 -12.87 7.68
CA GLY A 56 18.04 -11.83 6.83
C GLY A 56 17.49 -11.74 5.41
N LYS A 57 16.49 -12.55 5.03
CA LYS A 57 15.91 -12.52 3.68
C LYS A 57 14.69 -11.62 3.61
N LYS A 58 14.71 -10.72 2.62
CA LYS A 58 13.52 -9.89 2.31
C LYS A 58 12.34 -10.79 1.94
N TYR A 59 11.15 -10.31 2.26
CA TYR A 59 9.90 -10.97 1.90
C TYR A 59 8.88 -9.95 1.41
N TYR A 60 8.17 -10.32 0.37
CA TYR A 60 7.18 -9.51 -0.31
C TYR A 60 5.86 -10.29 -0.39
N VAL A 61 4.77 -9.56 -0.29
CA VAL A 61 3.42 -10.04 -0.59
C VAL A 61 2.86 -9.14 -1.67
N TRP A 62 2.13 -9.72 -2.63
CA TRP A 62 1.54 -9.00 -3.74
C TRP A 62 0.20 -9.60 -4.13
N MET A 63 -0.60 -8.78 -4.81
CA MET A 63 -1.88 -9.16 -5.39
C MET A 63 -2.03 -8.43 -6.73
N LYS A 64 -2.69 -9.07 -7.71
CA LYS A 64 -3.03 -8.37 -8.96
C LYS A 64 -4.16 -7.38 -8.71
N VAL A 65 -4.00 -6.18 -9.26
CA VAL A 65 -5.03 -5.14 -9.32
C VAL A 65 -5.18 -4.65 -10.76
N ARG A 66 -6.33 -4.07 -11.07
CA ARG A 66 -6.61 -3.41 -12.35
C ARG A 66 -6.78 -1.92 -12.09
N TYR A 67 -5.83 -1.14 -12.59
CA TYR A 67 -5.94 0.30 -12.60
C TYR A 67 -6.89 0.79 -13.71
N ARG A 68 -7.35 2.02 -13.56
CA ARG A 68 -8.16 2.76 -14.50
C ARG A 68 -7.59 4.17 -14.62
N TYR A 69 -7.51 4.62 -15.87
CA TYR A 69 -7.24 6.01 -16.21
C TYR A 69 -8.43 6.53 -17.00
N GLU A 70 -8.85 7.76 -16.69
CA GLU A 70 -9.89 8.47 -17.43
C GLU A 70 -9.46 9.91 -17.61
N LYS A 71 -9.77 10.48 -18.78
CA LYS A 71 -9.56 11.88 -19.07
C LYS A 71 -10.89 12.47 -19.50
N TRP A 72 -11.37 13.44 -18.74
CA TRP A 72 -12.63 14.11 -18.99
C TRP A 72 -12.35 15.55 -19.39
N HIS A 73 -13.07 16.03 -20.40
CA HIS A 73 -13.08 17.44 -20.77
C HIS A 73 -14.31 18.07 -20.11
N VAL A 74 -14.07 18.96 -19.15
CA VAL A 74 -15.10 19.63 -18.39
C VAL A 74 -15.21 21.06 -18.90
N TRP A 75 -16.36 21.40 -19.44
CA TRP A 75 -16.64 22.73 -19.93
C TRP A 75 -18.05 23.15 -19.58
N GLY A 76 -18.26 24.43 -19.33
CA GLY A 76 -19.56 24.93 -18.94
C GLY A 76 -19.54 26.38 -18.47
N ARG A 77 -20.63 26.78 -17.83
CA ARG A 77 -20.80 28.13 -17.30
C ARG A 77 -21.52 28.10 -15.95
N CYS A 78 -20.95 28.75 -14.94
CA CYS A 78 -21.56 28.95 -13.63
C CYS A 78 -21.42 30.43 -13.25
N ASP A 79 -22.49 31.08 -12.79
CA ASP A 79 -22.47 32.48 -12.33
C ASP A 79 -21.75 33.47 -13.26
N ARG A 80 -21.97 33.31 -14.56
CA ARG A 80 -21.35 34.05 -15.68
C ARG A 80 -19.88 33.72 -15.98
N GLU A 81 -19.19 32.97 -15.13
CA GLU A 81 -17.84 32.45 -15.40
C GLU A 81 -17.90 31.22 -16.31
N ARG A 82 -17.01 31.17 -17.30
CA ARG A 82 -16.82 29.99 -18.14
C ARG A 82 -15.68 29.18 -17.56
N PHE A 83 -15.87 27.88 -17.49
CA PHE A 83 -14.80 26.94 -17.17
C PHE A 83 -14.61 25.99 -18.35
N ASP A 84 -13.36 25.67 -18.62
CA ASP A 84 -12.91 24.79 -19.70
C ASP A 84 -11.57 24.19 -19.29
N TYR A 85 -11.60 22.96 -18.78
CA TYR A 85 -10.42 22.27 -18.27
C TYR A 85 -10.52 20.76 -18.46
N TYR A 86 -9.41 20.06 -18.22
CA TYR A 86 -9.37 18.61 -18.22
C TYR A 86 -9.19 18.08 -16.82
N GLU A 87 -9.89 16.99 -16.53
CA GLU A 87 -9.70 16.17 -15.34
C GLU A 87 -9.08 14.83 -15.72
N GLU A 88 -8.04 14.42 -14.99
CA GLU A 88 -7.35 13.15 -15.23
C GLU A 88 -7.42 12.26 -14.00
N TYR A 89 -8.17 11.17 -14.08
CA TYR A 89 -8.45 10.27 -12.96
C TYR A 89 -7.53 9.05 -12.99
N VAL A 90 -7.03 8.66 -11.82
CA VAL A 90 -6.26 7.42 -11.62
C VAL A 90 -6.74 6.72 -10.35
N TYR A 91 -7.20 5.46 -10.50
CA TYR A 91 -7.68 4.65 -9.40
C TYR A 91 -7.59 3.14 -9.70
N ILE A 92 -7.77 2.31 -8.69
CA ILE A 92 -7.93 0.86 -8.85
C ILE A 92 -9.43 0.57 -9.04
N LYS A 93 -9.80 0.06 -10.23
CA LYS A 93 -11.18 -0.32 -10.56
C LYS A 93 -11.50 -1.78 -10.27
N ASN A 94 -10.49 -2.61 -10.00
CA ASN A 94 -10.68 -4.01 -9.67
C ASN A 94 -9.47 -4.59 -8.93
N PHE A 95 -9.68 -5.62 -8.12
CA PHE A 95 -8.61 -6.42 -7.50
C PHE A 95 -8.97 -7.91 -7.52
N TYR A 96 -7.96 -8.78 -7.40
CA TYR A 96 -8.12 -10.22 -7.59
C TYR A 96 -7.54 -10.99 -6.38
N PRO A 97 -8.34 -11.22 -5.32
CA PRO A 97 -7.89 -11.89 -4.10
C PRO A 97 -7.22 -13.25 -4.32
N ASN A 98 -7.76 -14.05 -5.24
CA ASN A 98 -7.23 -15.36 -5.59
C ASN A 98 -5.83 -15.33 -6.25
N THR A 99 -5.26 -14.15 -6.47
CA THR A 99 -3.89 -13.95 -6.99
C THR A 99 -2.90 -13.50 -5.93
N MET A 100 -3.32 -13.44 -4.66
CA MET A 100 -2.42 -13.18 -3.54
C MET A 100 -1.32 -14.23 -3.49
N SER A 101 -0.08 -13.76 -3.36
CA SER A 101 1.11 -14.59 -3.28
C SER A 101 2.22 -13.81 -2.60
N GLY A 102 3.27 -14.51 -2.20
CA GLY A 102 4.46 -13.90 -1.61
C GLY A 102 5.72 -14.70 -1.83
N GLY A 103 6.86 -14.08 -1.50
CA GLY A 103 8.18 -14.66 -1.69
C GLY A 103 9.31 -13.66 -1.52
N SER A 104 10.54 -14.12 -1.71
CA SER A 104 11.76 -13.30 -1.61
C SER A 104 12.02 -12.44 -2.85
N LEU A 105 11.40 -12.80 -3.98
CA LEU A 105 11.47 -12.07 -5.25
C LEU A 105 10.05 -11.68 -5.67
N PRO A 106 9.72 -10.38 -5.70
CA PRO A 106 8.41 -9.94 -6.16
C PRO A 106 8.31 -10.06 -7.69
N PRO A 107 7.09 -10.05 -8.26
CA PRO A 107 6.88 -10.05 -9.70
C PRO A 107 7.65 -8.92 -10.39
N SER A 108 8.10 -9.17 -11.62
CA SER A 108 8.88 -8.18 -12.37
C SER A 108 8.16 -6.83 -12.45
N GLY A 109 8.91 -5.79 -12.12
CA GLY A 109 8.42 -4.42 -12.08
C GLY A 109 7.40 -4.14 -10.98
N ALA A 110 7.17 -5.02 -10.01
CA ALA A 110 6.40 -4.66 -8.81
C ALA A 110 7.10 -3.51 -8.09
N ARG A 111 6.32 -2.51 -7.67
CA ARG A 111 6.82 -1.34 -6.93
C ARG A 111 6.05 -1.19 -5.64
N MET A 112 6.77 -0.71 -4.64
CA MET A 112 6.19 -0.28 -3.38
C MET A 112 5.78 1.18 -3.50
N PRO A 113 4.74 1.62 -2.77
CA PRO A 113 4.49 3.06 -2.64
C PRO A 113 5.72 3.75 -2.04
N PRO A 114 5.95 5.04 -2.37
CA PRO A 114 7.03 5.84 -1.76
C PRO A 114 6.98 5.78 -0.24
N ILE A 115 8.13 5.78 0.43
CA ILE A 115 8.19 5.78 1.89
C ILE A 115 8.80 7.10 2.34
N ASP A 116 7.95 8.00 2.80
CA ASP A 116 8.32 9.36 3.20
C ASP A 116 8.75 9.43 4.66
N SER A 117 8.30 8.49 5.50
CA SER A 117 8.79 8.36 6.87
C SER A 117 8.77 6.93 7.41
N TRP A 118 9.54 6.73 8.47
CA TRP A 118 9.60 5.49 9.23
C TRP A 118 9.04 5.73 10.63
N LYS A 119 8.01 4.99 11.01
CA LYS A 119 7.54 4.98 12.40
C LYS A 119 8.26 3.88 13.16
N TYR A 120 8.90 4.27 14.26
CA TYR A 120 9.53 3.37 15.21
C TYR A 120 8.46 2.69 16.07
N GLU A 121 8.49 1.37 16.12
CA GLU A 121 7.56 0.57 16.91
C GLU A 121 8.13 0.24 18.29
N GLY A 122 9.45 0.06 18.40
CA GLY A 122 10.11 -0.21 19.67
C GLY A 122 11.41 -0.99 19.55
N LYS A 123 12.07 -1.20 20.69
CA LYS A 123 13.19 -2.12 20.89
C LYS A 123 12.65 -3.35 21.60
N TYR A 124 12.87 -4.52 21.01
CA TYR A 124 12.33 -5.78 21.49
C TYR A 124 13.45 -6.79 21.60
N ALA A 125 13.60 -7.42 22.77
CA ALA A 125 14.55 -8.49 23.00
C ALA A 125 13.88 -9.84 22.73
N SER A 126 14.53 -10.71 21.95
CA SER A 126 14.13 -12.10 21.87
C SER A 126 14.52 -12.82 23.16
N THR A 127 13.59 -13.56 23.73
CA THR A 127 13.78 -14.28 25.01
C THR A 127 13.74 -15.80 24.84
N SER A 128 13.28 -16.29 23.70
CA SER A 128 13.14 -17.71 23.39
C SER A 128 13.12 -17.91 21.88
N ASP A 129 13.62 -19.06 21.42
CA ASP A 129 13.57 -19.45 20.01
C ASP A 129 12.13 -19.68 19.50
N ASP A 130 11.21 -20.05 20.39
CA ASP A 130 9.83 -20.43 20.04
C ASP A 130 8.82 -19.30 20.21
N TYR A 131 9.23 -18.16 20.78
CA TYR A 131 8.36 -17.00 20.99
C TYR A 131 8.78 -15.82 20.11
N PRO A 132 7.84 -15.16 19.42
CA PRO A 132 8.18 -14.01 18.60
C PRO A 132 8.54 -12.82 19.48
N TYR A 133 9.65 -12.16 19.15
CA TYR A 133 10.03 -10.92 19.82
C TYR A 133 9.12 -9.75 19.41
N TYR A 134 8.45 -9.84 18.25
CA TYR A 134 7.53 -8.80 17.78
C TYR A 134 6.39 -9.41 16.96
N MET A 135 5.18 -8.91 17.21
CA MET A 135 3.98 -9.22 16.45
C MET A 135 3.23 -7.94 16.12
N LYS A 136 2.73 -7.85 14.90
CA LYS A 136 1.79 -6.80 14.49
C LYS A 136 0.63 -7.42 13.76
N TYR A 137 -0.57 -7.15 14.27
CA TYR A 137 -1.85 -7.46 13.65
C TYR A 137 -2.47 -6.16 13.14
N GLU A 138 -3.43 -6.27 12.22
CA GLU A 138 -4.07 -5.13 11.57
C GLU A 138 -4.72 -4.15 12.57
N ASP A 139 -5.47 -4.65 13.56
CA ASP A 139 -6.12 -3.87 14.63
C ASP A 139 -5.14 -2.93 15.36
N ASN A 140 -3.85 -3.29 15.36
CA ASN A 140 -2.79 -2.55 16.04
C ASN A 140 -2.15 -1.46 15.16
N TRP A 141 -2.58 -1.26 13.92
CA TRP A 141 -2.00 -0.27 12.99
C TRP A 141 -2.37 1.17 13.34
N GLY A 142 -3.48 1.35 14.08
CA GLY A 142 -4.03 2.67 14.37
C GLY A 142 -4.52 3.38 13.10
N SER A 143 -4.84 2.63 12.05
CA SER A 143 -5.33 3.14 10.78
C SER A 143 -6.10 2.05 10.04
N ASN A 144 -7.26 2.40 9.50
CA ASN A 144 -8.04 1.55 8.59
C ASN A 144 -7.60 1.67 7.12
N LYS A 145 -6.38 2.16 6.88
CA LYS A 145 -5.86 2.42 5.53
C LYS A 145 -4.46 1.85 5.33
N PHE A 146 -4.14 1.49 4.09
CA PHE A 146 -2.76 1.29 3.64
C PHE A 146 -2.53 1.89 2.25
N ALA A 147 -1.26 2.16 1.92
CA ALA A 147 -0.84 2.70 0.63
C ALA A 147 -0.51 1.58 -0.38
N VAL A 148 -0.92 1.77 -1.63
CA VAL A 148 -0.56 0.94 -2.79
C VAL A 148 0.08 1.82 -3.86
N ASP A 149 1.14 1.32 -4.50
CA ASP A 149 1.81 2.05 -5.59
C ASP A 149 0.83 2.42 -6.71
N THR A 150 0.96 3.61 -7.26
CA THR A 150 0.30 4.00 -8.53
C THR A 150 1.29 4.60 -9.52
N LEU A 151 2.52 4.91 -9.09
CA LEU A 151 3.53 5.54 -9.93
C LEU A 151 3.98 4.62 -11.06
N LYS A 152 3.98 3.29 -10.87
CA LYS A 152 4.20 2.36 -11.98
C LYS A 152 3.16 2.54 -13.08
N PHE A 153 1.89 2.63 -12.73
CA PHE A 153 0.81 2.79 -13.71
C PHE A 153 0.93 4.14 -14.42
N ILE A 154 1.26 5.20 -13.68
CA ILE A 154 1.52 6.53 -14.26
C ILE A 154 2.73 6.52 -15.20
N SER A 155 3.82 5.81 -14.87
CA SER A 155 4.96 5.64 -15.79
C SER A 155 4.52 5.00 -17.11
N VAL A 156 3.65 3.97 -17.06
CA VAL A 156 3.10 3.33 -18.26
C VAL A 156 2.23 4.30 -19.06
N LEU A 157 1.32 5.04 -18.41
CA LEU A 157 0.48 6.03 -19.08
C LEU A 157 1.31 7.14 -19.75
N ARG A 158 2.36 7.61 -19.08
CA ARG A 158 3.27 8.63 -19.62
C ARG A 158 4.00 8.11 -20.85
N ALA A 159 4.55 6.90 -20.79
CA ALA A 159 5.22 6.27 -21.93
C ALA A 159 4.28 6.07 -23.13
N LEU A 160 2.98 5.87 -22.89
CA LEU A 160 1.96 5.72 -23.92
C LEU A 160 1.34 7.05 -24.38
N GLY A 161 1.80 8.20 -23.84
CA GLY A 161 1.22 9.51 -24.14
C GLY A 161 -0.26 9.65 -23.75
N LYS A 162 -0.74 8.85 -22.79
CA LYS A 162 -2.15 8.83 -22.37
C LYS A 162 -2.47 9.86 -21.29
N ILE A 163 -1.53 10.11 -20.38
CA ILE A 163 -1.62 11.09 -19.30
C ILE A 163 -0.87 12.37 -19.70
N SER A 164 -1.32 13.55 -19.26
CA SER A 164 -0.56 14.78 -19.48
C SER A 164 0.79 14.75 -18.75
N GLU A 165 1.79 15.44 -19.32
CA GLU A 165 3.10 15.57 -18.68
C GLU A 165 2.99 16.27 -17.32
N LYS A 166 2.11 17.26 -17.20
CA LYS A 166 1.91 18.01 -15.96
C LYS A 166 1.37 17.11 -14.84
N ALA A 167 0.34 16.31 -15.14
CA ALA A 167 -0.22 15.35 -14.20
C ALA A 167 0.80 14.29 -13.78
N ALA A 168 1.53 13.71 -14.75
CA ALA A 168 2.56 12.72 -14.47
C ALA A 168 3.70 13.29 -13.62
N ASN A 169 4.27 14.44 -14.00
CA ASN A 169 5.36 15.08 -13.26
C ASN A 169 4.94 15.42 -11.83
N LYS A 170 3.72 15.96 -11.65
CA LYS A 170 3.20 16.23 -10.31
C LYS A 170 3.02 14.96 -9.49
N ALA A 171 2.54 13.87 -10.10
CA ALA A 171 2.37 12.59 -9.41
C ALA A 171 3.71 12.04 -8.89
N PHE A 172 4.77 12.07 -9.71
CA PHE A 172 6.10 11.66 -9.27
C PHE A 172 6.66 12.59 -8.18
N ALA A 173 6.44 13.91 -8.31
CA ALA A 173 6.95 14.88 -7.34
C ALA A 173 6.35 14.71 -5.94
N ILE A 174 5.06 14.37 -5.84
CA ILE A 174 4.37 14.16 -4.55
C ILE A 174 4.38 12.71 -4.08
N GLY A 175 5.02 11.81 -4.83
CA GLY A 175 4.99 10.38 -4.48
C GLY A 175 3.58 9.77 -4.48
N LEU A 176 2.72 10.16 -5.43
CA LEU A 176 1.31 9.77 -5.46
C LEU A 176 1.14 8.26 -5.27
N PHE A 177 0.18 7.86 -4.44
CA PHE A 177 -0.22 6.47 -4.22
C PHE A 177 -1.75 6.32 -4.28
N ILE A 178 -2.26 5.09 -4.12
CA ILE A 178 -3.68 4.84 -3.89
C ILE A 178 -3.84 4.39 -2.44
N SER A 179 -4.56 5.19 -1.66
CA SER A 179 -4.97 4.78 -0.31
C SER A 179 -6.11 3.76 -0.44
N VAL A 180 -5.93 2.61 0.19
CA VAL A 180 -6.97 1.58 0.31
C VAL A 180 -7.55 1.69 1.70
N ASN A 181 -8.82 2.09 1.80
CA ASN A 181 -9.58 1.92 3.02
C ASN A 181 -10.08 0.47 3.07
N PHE A 182 -9.56 -0.31 4.01
CA PHE A 182 -9.87 -1.72 4.10
C PHE A 182 -10.97 -2.02 5.12
N MET A 183 -11.53 -1.01 5.78
CA MET A 183 -12.63 -1.18 6.72
C MET A 183 -13.87 -0.40 6.24
N TYR A 184 -15.00 -1.09 6.17
CA TYR A 184 -16.30 -0.51 5.80
C TYR A 184 -17.35 -0.97 6.82
N GLU A 185 -18.08 -0.02 7.40
CA GLU A 185 -19.09 -0.32 8.46
C GLU A 185 -18.55 -1.17 9.63
N ASN A 186 -17.28 -0.95 10.01
CA ASN A 186 -16.53 -1.72 11.02
C ASN A 186 -16.25 -3.19 10.64
N VAL A 187 -16.36 -3.55 9.36
CA VAL A 187 -15.98 -4.87 8.86
C VAL A 187 -14.69 -4.77 8.04
N GLU A 188 -13.74 -5.64 8.35
CA GLU A 188 -12.41 -5.69 7.75
C GLU A 188 -12.43 -6.49 6.43
N ALA A 189 -12.12 -5.81 5.34
CA ALA A 189 -11.97 -6.43 4.04
C ALA A 189 -10.58 -7.03 3.83
N PHE A 190 -9.53 -6.40 4.35
CA PHE A 190 -8.17 -6.93 4.33
C PHE A 190 -7.62 -6.98 5.74
N SER A 191 -6.86 -8.02 6.04
CA SER A 191 -6.06 -8.08 7.25
C SER A 191 -4.66 -8.59 6.95
N PHE A 192 -3.71 -8.03 7.69
CA PHE A 192 -2.29 -8.30 7.57
C PHE A 192 -1.72 -8.57 8.96
N SER A 193 -0.90 -9.61 9.07
CA SER A 193 -0.06 -9.78 10.24
C SER A 193 1.38 -10.12 9.89
N ILE A 194 2.28 -9.73 10.78
CA ILE A 194 3.69 -10.09 10.75
C ILE A 194 4.13 -10.54 12.13
N VAL A 195 4.90 -11.62 12.15
CA VAL A 195 5.42 -12.26 13.35
C VAL A 195 6.92 -12.44 13.14
N LEU A 196 7.73 -11.91 14.06
CA LEU A 196 9.18 -11.85 13.95
C LEU A 196 9.85 -12.63 15.08
N TYR A 197 10.85 -13.42 14.72
CA TYR A 197 11.63 -14.29 15.60
C TYR A 197 13.13 -14.01 15.41
N SER A 198 13.91 -14.37 16.42
CA SER A 198 15.37 -14.26 16.47
C SER A 198 15.90 -15.09 17.62
N ASP A 199 17.20 -15.33 17.69
CA ASP A 199 17.79 -16.11 18.77
C ASP A 199 17.72 -15.35 20.12
N PRO A 200 17.60 -16.06 21.25
CA PRO A 200 17.50 -15.46 22.57
C PRO A 200 18.68 -14.54 22.88
N GLY A 201 18.40 -13.44 23.57
CA GLY A 201 19.40 -12.44 23.96
C GLY A 201 19.69 -11.38 22.90
N ILE A 202 19.17 -11.53 21.68
CA ILE A 202 19.33 -10.52 20.62
C ILE A 202 18.19 -9.51 20.70
N SER A 203 18.54 -8.22 20.64
CA SER A 203 17.57 -7.14 20.60
C SER A 203 17.43 -6.53 19.20
N HIS A 204 16.22 -6.13 18.86
CA HIS A 204 15.86 -5.59 17.55
C HIS A 204 15.07 -4.30 17.68
N ARG A 205 15.38 -3.33 16.84
CA ARG A 205 14.55 -2.15 16.60
C ARG A 205 13.64 -2.42 15.41
N VAL A 206 12.34 -2.21 15.60
CA VAL A 206 11.33 -2.45 14.55
C VAL A 206 10.78 -1.11 14.04
N TYR A 207 10.64 -1.00 12.72
CA TYR A 207 10.05 0.16 12.07
C TYR A 207 9.06 -0.27 10.98
N TYR A 208 8.05 0.55 10.73
CA TYR A 208 7.20 0.42 9.54
C TYR A 208 7.16 1.71 8.73
N GLY A 209 7.01 1.57 7.40
CA GLY A 209 6.98 2.69 6.47
C GLY A 209 5.63 3.42 6.45
N ARG A 210 5.66 4.71 6.16
CA ARG A 210 4.46 5.53 5.90
C ARG A 210 4.67 6.37 4.64
N SER A 211 3.63 6.49 3.83
CA SER A 211 3.57 7.36 2.65
C SER A 211 2.74 8.61 2.92
N TYR A 212 3.08 9.70 2.24
CA TYR A 212 2.33 10.95 2.22
C TYR A 212 2.30 11.53 0.80
N ASP A 213 1.09 11.74 0.25
CA ASP A 213 0.87 12.49 -0.99
C ASP A 213 -0.16 13.62 -0.80
N LEU A 214 -1.21 13.34 -0.02
CA LEU A 214 -2.29 14.24 0.41
C LEU A 214 -2.73 13.93 1.85
N GLN A 215 -2.60 12.65 2.23
CA GLN A 215 -2.86 12.14 3.56
C GLN A 215 -1.79 11.12 3.92
N TRP A 216 -1.54 10.94 5.20
CA TRP A 216 -0.70 9.83 5.67
C TRP A 216 -1.42 8.50 5.47
N ALA A 217 -0.70 7.51 4.96
CA ALA A 217 -1.14 6.12 4.95
C ALA A 217 0.04 5.19 5.32
N PRO A 218 -0.18 4.20 6.19
CA PRO A 218 0.77 3.12 6.41
C PRO A 218 1.15 2.41 5.11
N VAL A 219 2.43 2.04 4.99
CA VAL A 219 2.90 1.09 3.98
C VAL A 219 3.08 -0.25 4.67
N ILE A 220 2.59 -1.33 4.06
CA ILE A 220 2.80 -2.70 4.55
C ILE A 220 4.24 -3.16 4.32
N TYR A 221 5.16 -2.52 5.06
CA TYR A 221 6.58 -2.72 4.92
C TYR A 221 7.33 -2.39 6.21
N PHE A 222 7.91 -3.45 6.74
CA PHE A 222 8.68 -3.43 7.96
C PHE A 222 10.18 -3.47 7.66
N LYS A 223 10.96 -2.85 8.54
CA LYS A 223 12.42 -2.97 8.61
C LYS A 223 12.83 -3.26 10.05
N THR A 224 13.85 -4.09 10.20
CA THR A 224 14.47 -4.34 11.49
C THR A 224 15.96 -4.02 11.47
N TYR A 225 16.48 -3.69 12.65
CA TYR A 225 17.88 -3.42 12.90
C TYR A 225 18.29 -4.08 14.21
N LEU A 226 19.46 -4.69 14.24
CA LEU A 226 20.06 -5.13 15.49
C LEU A 226 20.25 -3.94 16.43
N ALA A 227 19.98 -4.19 17.70
CA ALA A 227 20.14 -3.24 18.78
C ALA A 227 21.10 -3.82 19.81
N SER A 228 22.18 -3.09 20.07
CA SER A 228 22.97 -3.24 21.29
C SER A 228 22.11 -2.92 22.52
#